data_AF-A0A943YJ52-F1
#
_entry.id   AF-A0A943YJ52-F1
#
_cell.length_a   1.000
_cell.length_b   1.000
_cell.length_c   1.000
_cell.angle_alpha   90.00
_cell.angle_beta   90.00
_cell.angle_gamma   90.00
#
_symmetry.space_group_name_H-M   'P 1'
#
loop_
_entity.id
_entity.type
_entity.pdbx_description
1 polymer ?
#
loop_
_entity_poly.entity_id
_entity_poly.type
_entity_poly.pdbx_seq_one_letter_code
_entity_poly.pdbx_strand_id
1 'polypeptide(L)'
;MKIFFKKNCKALVMLLIITILISILFYFCKESRDIFNSIESILAIPSLILSFIVLKVIDIKPENLDAYHRLRMMKDNEKKENKKKAKKAFEEKLNETKELNKKYSQFYSNIIHNRDTAKSVINQCSEGLEKLREFFEETKKYIFKDFLPEIKNLGELATIDNINVSIVALEDEDLLRDKLNEIKKELFTNAQLVDSDKELLNLLFNYNGLMQKYLNTCDHAYKEFEEEKR
;
A
#
# COMPACT_ATOMS: atom_id res chain seq x y z
N MET A 1 11.05 -26.64 14.32
CA MET A 1 11.57 -26.75 15.71
C MET A 1 13.10 -26.88 15.81
N LYS A 2 13.76 -27.88 15.18
CA LYS A 2 15.21 -28.11 15.34
C LYS A 2 16.10 -26.90 14.98
N ILE A 3 15.74 -26.13 13.96
CA ILE A 3 16.52 -24.96 13.50
C ILE A 3 16.45 -23.80 14.52
N PHE A 4 15.27 -23.57 15.11
CA PHE A 4 15.05 -22.51 16.13
C PHE A 4 15.87 -22.79 17.40
N PHE A 5 15.84 -24.03 17.89
CA PHE A 5 16.65 -24.44 19.04
C PHE A 5 18.15 -24.30 18.77
N LYS A 6 18.63 -24.66 17.57
CA LYS A 6 20.05 -24.58 17.23
C LYS A 6 20.56 -23.14 17.15
N LYS A 7 19.73 -22.21 16.65
CA LYS A 7 20.08 -20.78 16.51
C LYS A 7 20.03 -20.04 17.86
N ASN A 8 19.11 -20.42 18.75
CA ASN A 8 18.87 -19.75 20.04
C ASN A 8 19.39 -20.54 21.27
N CYS A 9 20.14 -21.63 21.07
CA CYS A 9 20.59 -22.52 22.14
C CYS A 9 21.34 -21.80 23.27
N LYS A 10 22.23 -20.87 22.92
CA LYS A 10 22.99 -20.08 23.91
C LYS A 10 22.08 -19.20 24.78
N ALA A 11 21.08 -18.56 24.18
CA ALA A 11 20.12 -17.72 24.89
C ALA A 11 19.23 -18.57 25.81
N LEU A 12 18.79 -19.74 25.34
CA LEU A 12 17.99 -20.67 26.14
C LEU A 12 18.77 -21.23 27.34
N VAL A 13 20.03 -21.59 27.16
CA VAL A 13 20.90 -22.06 28.26
C VAL A 13 21.16 -20.94 29.27
N MET A 14 21.42 -19.71 28.80
CA MET A 14 21.57 -18.55 29.68
C MET A 14 20.30 -18.29 30.50
N LEU A 15 19.13 -18.34 29.88
CA LEU A 15 17.84 -18.22 30.56
C LEU A 15 17.70 -19.28 31.65
N LEU A 16 18.00 -20.54 31.31
CA LEU A 16 17.88 -21.68 32.24
C LEU A 16 18.81 -21.52 33.45
N ILE A 17 20.05 -21.06 33.23
CA ILE A 17 21.02 -20.77 34.31
C ILE A 17 20.51 -19.65 35.22
N ILE A 18 20.01 -18.56 34.63
CA ILE A 18 19.46 -17.42 35.38
C ILE A 18 18.26 -17.87 36.23
N THR A 19 17.35 -18.68 35.67
CA THR A 19 16.18 -19.20 36.39
C THR A 19 16.58 -20.07 37.58
N ILE A 20 17.59 -20.93 37.43
CA ILE A 20 18.09 -21.78 38.53
C ILE A 20 18.74 -20.92 39.61
N LEU A 21 19.56 -19.92 39.23
CA LEU A 21 20.19 -18.98 40.16
C LEU A 21 19.15 -18.21 40.99
N ILE A 22 18.13 -17.66 40.34
CA ILE A 22 17.03 -16.96 41.01
C ILE A 22 16.28 -17.91 41.97
N SER A 23 16.01 -19.14 41.54
CA SER A 23 15.31 -20.14 42.35
C SER A 23 16.10 -20.53 43.61
N ILE A 24 17.42 -20.69 43.48
CA ILE A 24 18.32 -20.99 44.62
C ILE A 24 18.35 -19.81 45.59
N LEU A 25 18.51 -18.58 45.08
CA LEU A 25 18.53 -17.37 45.91
C LEU A 25 17.20 -17.22 46.67
N PHE A 26 16.07 -17.37 45.98
CA PHE A 26 14.73 -17.26 46.57
C PHE A 26 14.46 -18.32 47.67
N TYR A 27 14.98 -19.53 47.51
CA TYR A 27 14.79 -20.61 48.49
C TYR A 27 15.71 -20.46 49.72
N PHE A 28 17.00 -20.16 49.51
CA PHE A 28 17.99 -20.19 50.58
C PHE A 28 18.26 -18.85 51.27
N CYS A 29 17.95 -17.71 50.65
CA CYS A 29 18.33 -16.40 51.19
C CYS A 29 17.09 -15.56 51.52
N LYS A 30 16.78 -15.42 52.81
CA LYS A 30 15.58 -14.73 53.33
C LYS A 30 15.51 -13.26 52.93
N GLU A 31 16.63 -12.54 52.96
CA GLU A 31 16.73 -11.14 52.48
C GLU A 31 16.44 -11.03 50.98
N SER A 32 16.92 -11.98 50.17
CA SER A 32 16.65 -11.97 48.73
C SER A 32 15.17 -12.19 48.43
N ARG A 33 14.47 -13.01 49.23
CA ARG A 33 13.03 -13.27 49.09
C ARG A 33 12.20 -12.01 49.29
N ASP A 34 12.54 -11.19 50.28
CA ASP A 34 11.83 -9.93 50.52
C ASP A 34 12.09 -8.91 49.40
N ILE A 35 13.30 -8.90 48.82
CA ILE A 35 13.63 -8.11 47.64
C ILE A 35 12.85 -8.60 46.41
N PHE A 36 12.79 -9.90 46.15
CA PHE A 36 12.03 -10.46 45.04
C PHE A 36 10.52 -10.19 45.16
N ASN A 37 9.94 -10.35 46.35
CA ASN A 37 8.52 -10.04 46.61
C ASN A 37 8.23 -8.54 46.42
N SER A 38 9.18 -7.68 46.80
CA SER A 38 9.08 -6.23 46.59
C SER A 38 9.16 -5.88 45.10
N ILE A 39 10.07 -6.49 44.36
CA ILE A 39 10.18 -6.33 42.89
C ILE A 39 8.90 -6.84 42.22
N GLU A 40 8.38 -8.00 42.60
CA GLU A 40 7.13 -8.56 42.07
C GLU A 40 5.95 -7.61 42.32
N SER A 41 5.85 -7.04 43.53
CA SER A 41 4.83 -6.05 43.87
C SER A 41 4.99 -4.76 43.06
N ILE A 42 6.22 -4.27 42.89
CA ILE A 42 6.54 -3.08 42.09
C ILE A 42 6.28 -3.32 40.59
N LEU A 43 6.49 -4.53 40.06
CA LEU A 43 6.22 -4.87 38.67
C LEU A 43 4.73 -5.13 38.42
N ALA A 44 4.03 -5.68 39.42
CA ALA A 44 2.61 -5.97 39.35
C ALA A 44 1.78 -4.68 39.28
N ILE A 45 2.17 -3.62 39.99
CA ILE A 45 1.41 -2.35 40.01
C ILE A 45 1.30 -1.69 38.63
N PRO A 46 2.38 -1.45 37.86
CA PRO A 46 2.29 -0.94 36.49
C PRO A 46 1.51 -1.87 35.56
N SER A 47 1.65 -3.19 35.73
CA SER A 47 0.93 -4.19 34.94
C SER A 47 -0.57 -4.16 35.22
N LEU A 48 -0.95 -4.00 36.49
CA LEU A 48 -2.34 -3.83 36.94
C LEU A 48 -2.92 -2.51 36.42
N ILE A 49 -2.19 -1.41 36.57
CA ILE A 49 -2.60 -0.09 36.06
C ILE A 49 -2.75 -0.13 34.53
N LEU A 50 -1.81 -0.74 33.80
CA LEU A 50 -1.90 -0.91 32.35
C LEU A 50 -3.11 -1.77 31.97
N SER A 51 -3.37 -2.86 32.70
CA SER A 51 -4.56 -3.70 32.48
C SER A 51 -5.85 -2.92 32.71
N PHE A 52 -5.91 -2.06 33.73
CA PHE A 52 -7.03 -1.17 34.01
C PHE A 52 -7.16 -0.05 32.99
N ILE A 53 -6.06 0.52 32.49
CA ILE A 53 -6.07 1.53 31.43
C ILE A 53 -6.57 0.90 30.13
N VAL A 54 -6.06 -0.28 29.77
CA VAL A 54 -6.52 -1.03 28.60
C VAL A 54 -8.00 -1.39 28.75
N LEU A 55 -8.45 -1.86 29.92
CA LEU A 55 -9.87 -2.16 30.16
C LEU A 55 -10.77 -0.91 30.23
N LYS A 56 -10.29 0.24 30.71
CA LYS A 56 -11.04 1.51 30.68
C LYS A 56 -11.06 2.16 29.30
N VAL A 57 -9.98 2.03 28.53
CA VAL A 57 -9.92 2.46 27.12
C VAL A 57 -10.80 1.54 26.26
N ILE A 58 -10.91 0.27 26.65
CA ILE A 58 -11.84 -0.74 26.13
C ILE A 58 -13.09 -0.80 27.04
N ASP A 59 -13.59 0.35 27.52
CA ASP A 59 -14.95 0.40 28.08
C ASP A 59 -15.93 0.32 26.90
N ILE A 60 -16.08 -0.90 26.38
CA ILE A 60 -16.99 -1.20 25.30
C ILE A 60 -18.39 -1.26 25.88
N LYS A 61 -18.98 -0.09 26.09
CA LYS A 61 -20.43 0.01 26.26
C LYS A 61 -21.12 -0.62 25.04
N PRO A 62 -22.26 -1.31 25.19
CA PRO A 62 -22.97 -1.94 24.07
C PRO A 62 -23.19 -0.98 22.89
N GLU A 63 -23.45 0.30 23.18
CA GLU A 63 -23.63 1.35 22.16
C GLU A 63 -22.34 1.62 21.36
N ASN A 64 -21.17 1.51 21.99
CA ASN A 64 -19.86 1.64 21.34
C ASN A 64 -19.54 0.43 20.46
N LEU A 65 -19.95 -0.78 20.88
CA LEU A 65 -19.80 -2.00 20.10
C LEU A 65 -20.68 -1.98 18.85
N ASP A 66 -21.93 -1.54 19.00
CA ASP A 66 -22.87 -1.37 17.89
C ASP A 66 -22.44 -0.25 16.93
N ALA A 67 -21.90 0.86 17.45
CA ALA A 67 -21.32 1.92 16.63
C ALA A 67 -20.09 1.40 15.85
N TYR A 68 -19.20 0.66 16.51
CA TYR A 68 -18.05 0.03 15.86
C TYR A 68 -18.47 -0.99 14.79
N HIS A 69 -19.44 -1.85 15.10
CA HIS A 69 -19.97 -2.83 14.16
C HIS A 69 -20.62 -2.14 12.95
N ARG A 70 -21.43 -1.10 13.16
CA ARG A 70 -22.00 -0.30 12.06
C ARG A 70 -20.92 0.34 11.20
N LEU A 71 -19.91 0.95 11.82
CA LEU A 71 -18.78 1.56 11.11
C LEU A 71 -18.02 0.51 10.28
N ARG A 72 -17.78 -0.67 10.84
CA ARG A 72 -17.14 -1.79 10.14
C ARG A 72 -17.97 -2.25 8.94
N MET A 73 -19.27 -2.47 9.12
CA MET A 73 -20.19 -2.85 8.04
C MET A 73 -20.22 -1.79 6.93
N MET A 74 -20.21 -0.50 7.28
CA MET A 74 -20.13 0.59 6.29
C MET A 74 -18.82 0.52 5.49
N LYS A 75 -17.68 0.35 6.16
CA LYS A 75 -16.38 0.20 5.50
C LYS A 75 -16.32 -1.04 4.60
N ASP A 76 -16.83 -2.18 5.07
CA ASP A 76 -16.85 -3.42 4.30
C ASP A 76 -17.75 -3.29 3.05
N ASN A 77 -18.87 -2.55 3.16
CA ASN A 77 -19.73 -2.25 2.04
C ASN A 77 -19.07 -1.29 1.04
N GLU A 78 -18.41 -0.23 1.51
CA GLU A 78 -17.64 0.70 0.66
C GLU A 78 -16.52 -0.04 -0.08
N LYS A 79 -15.76 -0.90 0.61
CA LYS A 79 -14.71 -1.74 0.00
C LYS A 79 -15.29 -2.64 -1.09
N LYS A 80 -16.43 -3.30 -0.84
CA LYS A 80 -17.11 -4.13 -1.84
C LYS A 80 -17.56 -3.34 -3.06
N GLU A 81 -18.10 -2.14 -2.86
CA GLU A 81 -18.54 -1.27 -3.95
C GLU A 81 -17.36 -0.77 -4.80
N ASN A 82 -16.28 -0.30 -4.16
CA ASN A 82 -15.04 0.10 -4.83
C ASN A 82 -14.46 -1.06 -5.64
N LYS A 83 -14.35 -2.24 -5.03
CA LYS A 83 -13.88 -3.48 -5.65
C LYS A 83 -14.71 -3.84 -6.90
N LYS A 84 -16.04 -3.76 -6.82
CA LYS A 84 -16.95 -4.01 -7.95
C LYS A 84 -16.77 -2.99 -9.08
N LYS A 85 -16.69 -1.70 -8.73
CA LYS A 85 -16.52 -0.61 -9.70
C LYS A 85 -15.19 -0.74 -10.44
N ALA A 86 -14.10 -0.97 -9.70
CA ALA A 86 -12.77 -1.14 -10.27
C ALA A 86 -12.68 -2.37 -11.17
N LYS A 87 -13.24 -3.51 -10.74
CA LYS A 87 -13.28 -4.73 -11.56
C LYS A 87 -13.97 -4.50 -12.91
N LYS A 88 -15.12 -3.82 -12.93
CA LYS A 88 -15.81 -3.47 -14.17
C LYS A 88 -14.94 -2.59 -15.07
N ALA A 89 -14.32 -1.55 -14.50
CA ALA A 89 -13.43 -0.67 -15.25
C ALA A 89 -12.18 -1.41 -15.79
N PHE A 90 -11.66 -2.39 -15.04
CA PHE A 90 -10.54 -3.21 -15.49
C PHE A 90 -10.93 -4.11 -16.68
N GLU A 91 -12.06 -4.82 -16.58
CA GLU A 91 -12.57 -5.68 -17.64
C GLU A 91 -12.88 -4.89 -18.94
N GLU A 92 -13.42 -3.68 -18.81
CA GLU A 92 -13.85 -2.87 -19.97
C GLU A 92 -12.74 -2.00 -20.57
N LYS A 93 -11.88 -1.38 -19.75
CA LYS A 93 -11.05 -0.23 -20.16
C LYS A 93 -9.54 -0.41 -19.95
N LEU A 94 -9.08 -1.41 -19.18
CA LEU A 94 -7.65 -1.52 -18.80
C LEU A 94 -6.74 -1.68 -20.02
N ASN A 95 -7.08 -2.58 -20.95
CA ASN A 95 -6.26 -2.83 -22.12
C ASN A 95 -6.20 -1.62 -23.06
N GLU A 96 -7.33 -0.95 -23.28
CA GLU A 96 -7.38 0.30 -24.05
C GLU A 96 -6.49 1.38 -23.40
N THR A 97 -6.58 1.52 -22.07
CA THR A 97 -5.78 2.50 -21.33
C THR A 97 -4.29 2.20 -21.39
N LYS A 98 -3.88 0.93 -21.37
CA LYS A 98 -2.48 0.52 -21.57
C LYS A 98 -1.97 0.87 -22.96
N GLU A 99 -2.74 0.58 -24.02
CA GLU A 99 -2.36 0.96 -25.38
C GLU A 99 -2.25 2.47 -25.53
N LEU A 100 -3.17 3.23 -24.92
CA LEU A 100 -3.11 4.67 -24.89
C LEU A 100 -1.87 5.19 -24.14
N ASN A 101 -1.51 4.59 -23.00
CA ASN A 101 -0.28 4.94 -22.26
C ASN A 101 0.99 4.74 -23.10
N LYS A 102 1.03 3.69 -23.94
CA LYS A 102 2.13 3.50 -24.91
C LYS A 102 2.20 4.64 -25.93
N LYS A 103 1.07 5.19 -26.36
CA LYS A 103 1.03 6.36 -27.26
C LYS A 103 1.57 7.61 -26.59
N TYR A 104 1.19 7.88 -25.34
CA TYR A 104 1.77 8.99 -24.58
C TYR A 104 3.28 8.83 -24.38
N SER A 105 3.73 7.62 -24.06
CA SER A 105 5.15 7.30 -23.91
C SER A 105 5.91 7.49 -25.23
N GLN A 106 5.30 7.09 -26.35
CA GLN A 106 5.85 7.30 -27.70
C GLN A 106 5.94 8.79 -28.03
N PHE A 107 4.89 9.56 -27.75
CA PHE A 107 4.85 11.02 -27.93
C PHE A 107 6.00 11.68 -27.15
N TYR A 108 6.13 11.36 -25.86
CA TYR A 108 7.19 11.88 -25.00
C TYR A 108 8.60 11.49 -25.51
N SER A 109 8.81 10.22 -25.87
CA SER A 109 10.10 9.76 -26.41
C SER A 109 10.50 10.49 -27.69
N ASN A 110 9.55 10.75 -28.59
CA ASN A 110 9.83 11.52 -29.81
C ASN A 110 10.29 12.95 -29.50
N ILE A 111 9.68 13.61 -28.50
CA ILE A 111 10.07 14.95 -28.07
C ILE A 111 11.52 14.96 -27.56
N ILE A 112 11.88 14.02 -26.69
CA ILE A 112 13.25 13.94 -26.14
C ILE A 112 14.29 13.71 -27.24
N HIS A 113 13.95 12.90 -28.23
CA HIS A 113 14.85 12.55 -29.33
C HIS A 113 14.78 13.49 -30.53
N ASN A 114 14.06 14.62 -30.42
CA ASN A 114 13.84 15.58 -31.51
C ASN A 114 13.35 14.91 -32.81
N ARG A 115 12.41 13.97 -32.68
CA ARG A 115 11.79 13.25 -33.79
C ARG A 115 10.40 13.81 -34.07
N ASP A 116 10.02 13.83 -35.34
CA ASP A 116 8.66 14.15 -35.74
C ASP A 116 7.68 13.12 -35.16
N THR A 117 6.58 13.63 -34.61
CA THR A 117 5.50 12.77 -34.10
C THR A 117 4.38 12.67 -35.13
N ALA A 118 3.99 11.44 -35.45
CA ALA A 118 2.91 11.19 -36.39
C ALA A 118 1.61 11.84 -35.92
N LYS A 119 0.86 12.46 -36.85
CA LYS A 119 -0.43 13.11 -36.58
C LYS A 119 -1.45 12.17 -35.90
N SER A 120 -1.41 10.88 -36.23
CA SER A 120 -2.24 9.86 -35.57
C SER A 120 -1.97 9.73 -34.08
N VAL A 121 -0.70 9.78 -33.66
CA VAL A 121 -0.29 9.71 -32.25
C VAL A 121 -0.73 10.97 -31.51
N ILE A 122 -0.56 12.15 -32.12
CA ILE A 122 -1.03 13.44 -31.57
C ILE A 122 -2.53 13.41 -31.31
N ASN A 123 -3.32 12.97 -32.31
CA ASN A 123 -4.77 12.89 -32.20
C ASN A 123 -5.18 11.91 -31.09
N GLN A 124 -4.56 10.72 -31.03
CA GLN A 124 -4.84 9.73 -30.00
C GLN A 124 -4.53 10.24 -28.59
N CYS A 125 -3.43 10.97 -28.40
CA CYS A 125 -3.09 11.58 -27.11
C CYS A 125 -4.08 12.70 -26.75
N SER A 126 -4.49 13.52 -27.71
CA SER A 126 -5.43 14.63 -27.48
C SER A 126 -6.84 14.14 -27.12
N GLU A 127 -7.31 13.11 -27.79
CA GLU A 127 -8.65 12.54 -27.59
C GLU A 127 -8.71 11.58 -26.39
N GLY A 128 -7.61 10.87 -26.12
CA GLY A 128 -7.54 9.86 -25.06
C GLY A 128 -7.42 10.42 -23.65
N LEU A 129 -7.16 11.72 -23.47
CA LEU A 129 -6.89 12.30 -22.15
C LEU A 129 -8.04 12.09 -21.17
N GLU A 130 -9.28 12.31 -21.61
CA GLU A 130 -10.46 12.12 -20.77
C GLU A 130 -10.67 10.65 -20.41
N LYS A 131 -10.40 9.71 -21.35
CA LYS A 131 -10.49 8.27 -21.07
C LYS A 131 -9.52 7.85 -19.95
N LEU A 132 -8.31 8.42 -19.97
CA LEU A 132 -7.29 8.12 -18.97
C LEU A 132 -7.67 8.69 -17.59
N ARG A 133 -8.25 9.90 -17.55
CA ARG A 133 -8.79 10.51 -16.32
C ARG A 133 -9.96 9.71 -15.76
N GLU A 134 -10.92 9.35 -16.61
CA GLU A 134 -12.09 8.56 -16.22
C GLU A 134 -11.66 7.20 -15.63
N PHE A 135 -10.72 6.51 -16.30
CA PHE A 135 -10.20 5.24 -15.80
C PHE A 135 -9.56 5.39 -14.41
N PHE A 136 -8.71 6.42 -14.23
CA PHE A 136 -8.10 6.72 -12.94
C PHE A 136 -9.15 7.02 -11.86
N GLU A 137 -10.13 7.88 -12.14
CA GLU A 137 -11.19 8.25 -11.20
C GLU A 137 -12.08 7.06 -10.80
N GLU A 138 -12.32 6.13 -11.73
CA GLU A 138 -13.11 4.92 -11.47
C GLU A 138 -12.38 3.91 -10.60
N THR A 139 -11.05 3.85 -10.67
CA THR A 139 -10.24 2.77 -10.09
C THR A 139 -9.38 3.21 -8.89
N LYS A 140 -9.07 4.51 -8.75
CA LYS A 140 -8.20 5.04 -7.69
C LYS A 140 -8.62 4.67 -6.28
N LYS A 141 -9.92 4.69 -5.97
CA LYS A 141 -10.41 4.38 -4.60
C LYS A 141 -10.03 2.96 -4.21
N TYR A 142 -10.28 2.01 -5.10
CA TYR A 142 -9.90 0.62 -4.87
C TYR A 142 -8.38 0.46 -4.78
N ILE A 143 -7.62 1.02 -5.71
CA ILE A 143 -6.16 0.87 -5.74
C ILE A 143 -5.49 1.46 -4.49
N PHE A 144 -5.77 2.72 -4.16
CA PHE A 144 -5.07 3.43 -3.09
C PHE A 144 -5.67 3.20 -1.70
N LYS A 145 -6.99 3.03 -1.56
CA LYS A 145 -7.61 2.83 -0.24
C LYS A 145 -7.74 1.38 0.19
N ASP A 146 -7.92 0.47 -0.77
CA ASP A 146 -8.23 -0.93 -0.47
C ASP A 146 -7.04 -1.85 -0.77
N PHE A 147 -6.55 -1.86 -2.00
CA PHE A 147 -5.56 -2.81 -2.52
C PHE A 147 -4.14 -2.59 -1.97
N LEU A 148 -3.55 -1.40 -2.18
CA LEU A 148 -2.20 -1.10 -1.72
C LEU A 148 -2.01 -1.24 -0.20
N PRO A 149 -2.96 -0.80 0.66
CA PRO A 149 -2.84 -1.02 2.11
C PRO A 149 -2.92 -2.49 2.51
N GLU A 150 -3.74 -3.29 1.83
CA GLU A 150 -3.90 -4.72 2.10
C GLU A 150 -2.59 -5.48 1.84
N ILE A 151 -1.99 -5.26 0.67
CA ILE A 151 -0.70 -5.87 0.30
C ILE A 151 0.43 -5.42 1.24
N LYS A 152 0.46 -4.14 1.61
CA LYS A 152 1.47 -3.59 2.53
C LYS A 152 1.37 -4.22 3.93
N ASN A 153 0.16 -4.48 4.41
CA ASN A 153 -0.07 -5.08 5.72
C ASN A 153 0.19 -6.60 5.74
N LEU A 154 0.03 -7.29 4.61
CA LEU A 154 0.27 -8.72 4.49
C LEU A 154 1.77 -9.08 4.39
N GLY A 155 2.67 -8.09 4.33
CA GLY A 155 4.10 -8.33 4.11
C GLY A 155 4.43 -8.87 2.71
N GLU A 156 3.44 -8.89 1.81
CA GLU A 156 3.51 -9.43 0.45
C GLU A 156 4.29 -8.54 -0.52
N LEU A 157 4.73 -7.36 -0.09
CA LEU A 157 5.72 -6.58 -0.84
C LEU A 157 7.00 -7.39 -1.12
N ALA A 158 7.39 -8.29 -0.22
CA ALA A 158 8.57 -9.15 -0.44
C ALA A 158 8.36 -10.23 -1.52
N THR A 159 7.12 -10.59 -1.84
CA THR A 159 6.79 -11.49 -2.97
C THR A 159 6.58 -10.75 -4.27
N ILE A 160 6.12 -9.49 -4.22
CA ILE A 160 6.02 -8.61 -5.38
C ILE A 160 7.41 -8.13 -5.85
N ASP A 161 8.36 -7.93 -4.92
CA ASP A 161 9.76 -7.60 -5.24
C ASP A 161 10.49 -8.66 -6.09
N ASN A 162 9.98 -9.89 -6.16
CA ASN A 162 10.54 -10.95 -7.04
C ASN A 162 10.08 -10.82 -8.50
N ILE A 163 9.20 -9.88 -8.82
CA ILE A 163 8.86 -9.48 -10.18
C ILE A 163 9.29 -8.01 -10.32
N ASN A 164 10.16 -7.70 -11.29
CA ASN A 164 10.72 -6.36 -11.61
C ASN A 164 9.66 -5.29 -12.00
N VAL A 165 8.45 -5.33 -11.47
CA VAL A 165 7.33 -4.47 -11.84
C VAL A 165 7.28 -3.30 -10.85
N SER A 166 7.70 -2.12 -11.32
CA SER A 166 7.52 -0.90 -10.54
C SER A 166 6.03 -0.61 -10.36
N ILE A 167 5.59 -0.54 -9.10
CA ILE A 167 4.22 -0.19 -8.67
C ILE A 167 4.16 1.24 -8.12
N VAL A 168 2.96 1.82 -8.03
CA VAL A 168 2.73 3.12 -7.35
C VAL A 168 2.76 2.99 -5.83
N ALA A 169 3.17 4.07 -5.15
CA ALA A 169 3.08 4.20 -3.70
C ALA A 169 1.77 4.87 -3.27
N LEU A 170 1.41 4.76 -1.99
CA LEU A 170 0.20 5.38 -1.45
C LEU A 170 0.24 6.91 -1.55
N GLU A 171 1.42 7.51 -1.32
CA GLU A 171 1.62 8.96 -1.47
C GLU A 171 1.49 9.48 -2.91
N ASP A 172 1.52 8.61 -3.92
CA ASP A 172 1.44 9.01 -5.33
C ASP A 172 0.00 9.38 -5.77
N GLU A 173 -1.05 9.10 -4.98
CA GLU A 173 -2.45 9.32 -5.38
C GLU A 173 -2.72 10.77 -5.78
N ASP A 174 -2.39 11.70 -4.88
CA ASP A 174 -2.64 13.14 -5.08
C ASP A 174 -1.77 13.68 -6.20
N LEU A 175 -0.49 13.29 -6.23
CA LEU A 175 0.44 13.70 -7.27
C LEU A 175 -0.04 13.26 -8.66
N LEU A 176 -0.46 12.00 -8.79
CA LEU A 176 -0.94 11.45 -10.05
C LEU A 176 -2.23 12.15 -10.50
N ARG A 177 -3.19 12.33 -9.59
CA ARG A 177 -4.44 13.04 -9.87
C ARG A 177 -4.18 14.46 -10.37
N ASP A 178 -3.38 15.22 -9.63
CA ASP A 178 -3.16 16.63 -9.90
C ASP A 178 -2.40 16.82 -11.21
N LYS A 179 -1.37 15.99 -11.46
CA LYS A 179 -0.58 16.04 -12.69
C LYS A 179 -1.36 15.58 -13.92
N LEU A 180 -2.25 14.58 -13.79
CA LEU A 180 -3.15 14.20 -14.89
C LEU A 180 -4.15 15.31 -15.24
N ASN A 181 -4.61 16.06 -14.24
CA ASN A 181 -5.53 17.19 -14.44
C ASN A 181 -4.81 18.42 -15.00
N GLU A 182 -3.51 18.56 -14.78
CA GLU A 182 -2.68 19.65 -15.32
C GLU A 182 -2.51 19.56 -16.85
N ILE A 183 -2.52 18.34 -17.42
CA ILE A 183 -2.39 18.15 -18.87
C ILE A 183 -3.57 18.81 -19.58
N LYS A 184 -3.29 19.61 -20.61
CA LYS A 184 -4.31 20.16 -21.51
C LYS A 184 -4.14 19.59 -22.91
N LYS A 185 -5.21 19.55 -23.71
CA LYS A 185 -5.19 18.96 -25.06
C LYS A 185 -4.22 19.69 -25.98
N GLU A 186 -4.08 21.00 -25.81
CA GLU A 186 -3.20 21.88 -26.57
C GLU A 186 -1.72 21.50 -26.42
N LEU A 187 -1.35 20.83 -25.32
CA LEU A 187 0.00 20.33 -25.10
C LEU A 187 0.44 19.40 -26.24
N PHE A 188 -0.47 18.59 -26.78
CA PHE A 188 -0.13 17.63 -27.84
C PHE A 188 -0.05 18.24 -29.24
N THR A 189 -0.63 19.43 -29.45
CA THR A 189 -0.67 20.11 -30.74
C THR A 189 0.33 21.26 -30.86
N ASN A 190 0.93 21.69 -29.74
CA ASN A 190 1.94 22.74 -29.72
C ASN A 190 3.22 22.32 -30.47
N ALA A 191 3.69 23.20 -31.36
CA ALA A 191 4.91 22.97 -32.14
C ALA A 191 6.19 23.02 -31.29
N GLN A 192 6.16 23.75 -30.18
CA GLN A 192 7.25 23.82 -29.20
C GLN A 192 6.69 23.72 -27.79
N LEU A 193 7.14 22.71 -27.06
CA LEU A 193 6.82 22.51 -25.65
C LEU A 193 7.77 23.31 -24.78
N VAL A 194 7.21 24.02 -23.79
CA VAL A 194 7.99 24.62 -22.72
C VAL A 194 8.56 23.54 -21.80
N ASP A 195 9.62 23.86 -21.06
CA ASP A 195 10.32 22.86 -20.25
C ASP A 195 9.44 22.27 -19.14
N SER A 196 8.51 23.07 -18.57
CA SER A 196 7.52 22.57 -17.60
C SER A 196 6.63 21.47 -18.16
N ASP A 197 6.23 21.57 -19.44
CA ASP A 197 5.40 20.55 -20.09
C ASP A 197 6.20 19.26 -20.30
N LYS A 198 7.49 19.38 -20.64
CA LYS A 198 8.38 18.23 -20.78
C LYS A 198 8.61 17.53 -19.44
N GLU A 199 8.78 18.29 -18.35
CA GLU A 199 8.89 17.74 -17.00
C GLU A 199 7.62 17.01 -16.57
N LEU A 200 6.45 17.59 -16.87
CA LEU A 200 5.15 16.96 -16.61
C LEU A 200 5.01 15.63 -17.37
N LEU A 201 5.31 15.63 -18.68
CA LEU A 201 5.28 14.42 -19.51
C LEU A 201 6.29 13.38 -19.03
N ASN A 202 7.48 13.79 -18.61
CA ASN A 202 8.50 12.89 -18.07
C ASN A 202 8.02 12.19 -16.80
N LEU A 203 7.45 12.96 -15.86
CA LEU A 203 6.94 12.44 -14.59
C LEU A 203 5.85 11.38 -14.81
N LEU A 204 4.95 11.63 -15.77
CA LEU A 204 3.78 10.78 -16.01
C LEU A 204 4.05 9.61 -16.96
N PHE A 205 4.72 9.86 -18.08
CA PHE A 205 4.74 8.97 -19.26
C PHE A 205 6.14 8.52 -19.72
N ASN A 206 7.19 8.76 -18.92
CA ASN A 206 8.44 8.03 -19.11
C ASN A 206 8.18 6.50 -18.98
N TYR A 207 9.11 5.67 -19.47
CA TYR A 207 9.14 4.22 -19.31
C TYR A 207 8.86 3.77 -17.86
N ASN A 208 9.33 4.53 -16.86
CA ASN A 208 9.05 4.32 -15.43
C ASN A 208 8.22 5.46 -14.82
N GLY A 209 7.43 6.17 -15.62
CA GLY A 209 6.57 7.25 -15.18
C GLY A 209 5.41 6.76 -14.30
N LEU A 210 4.77 7.69 -13.58
CA LEU A 210 3.71 7.37 -12.62
C LEU A 210 2.54 6.61 -13.26
N MET A 211 2.17 6.92 -14.51
CA MET A 211 1.07 6.20 -15.18
C MET A 211 1.44 4.76 -15.51
N GLN A 212 2.68 4.49 -15.89
CA GLN A 212 3.11 3.11 -16.14
C GLN A 212 3.09 2.30 -14.83
N LYS A 213 3.61 2.89 -13.74
CA LYS A 213 3.54 2.27 -12.41
C LYS A 213 2.10 2.00 -11.98
N TYR A 214 1.21 2.97 -12.22
CA TYR A 214 -0.20 2.85 -11.85
C TYR A 214 -0.89 1.73 -12.61
N LEU A 215 -0.69 1.66 -13.93
CA LEU A 215 -1.27 0.60 -14.76
C LEU A 215 -0.70 -0.78 -14.45
N ASN A 216 0.56 -0.85 -14.04
CA ASN A 216 1.16 -2.08 -13.53
C ASN A 216 0.46 -2.54 -12.23
N THR A 217 0.23 -1.62 -11.28
CA THR A 217 -0.53 -1.90 -10.06
C THR A 217 -1.95 -2.35 -10.38
N CYS A 218 -2.64 -1.70 -11.33
CA CYS A 218 -3.96 -2.13 -11.78
C CYS A 218 -3.96 -3.52 -12.42
N ASP A 219 -2.93 -3.85 -13.23
CA ASP A 219 -2.79 -5.20 -13.80
C ASP A 219 -2.61 -6.27 -12.73
N HIS A 220 -1.82 -5.98 -11.70
CA HIS A 220 -1.62 -6.89 -10.58
C HIS A 220 -2.90 -7.09 -9.78
N ALA A 221 -3.58 -5.99 -9.42
CA ALA A 221 -4.88 -6.04 -8.77
C ALA A 221 -5.92 -6.78 -9.61
N TYR A 222 -5.83 -6.66 -10.94
CA TYR A 222 -6.72 -7.36 -11.84
C TYR A 222 -6.50 -8.88 -11.85
N LYS A 223 -5.24 -9.34 -11.79
CA LYS A 223 -4.91 -10.76 -11.70
C LYS A 223 -5.43 -11.41 -10.42
N GLU A 224 -5.38 -10.73 -9.28
CA GLU A 224 -5.97 -11.25 -8.04
C GLU A 224 -7.47 -11.55 -8.18
N PHE A 225 -8.21 -10.73 -8.93
CA PHE A 225 -9.62 -11.03 -9.23
C PHE A 225 -9.83 -12.27 -10.08
N GLU A 226 -8.89 -12.60 -10.97
CA GLU A 226 -8.97 -13.78 -11.82
C GLU A 226 -8.59 -15.05 -11.04
N GLU A 227 -7.68 -14.93 -10.08
CA GLU A 227 -7.31 -16.02 -9.18
C GLU A 227 -8.43 -16.34 -8.17
N GLU A 228 -9.16 -15.34 -7.65
CA GLU A 228 -10.36 -15.55 -6.82
C GLU A 228 -11.50 -16.31 -7.52
N LYS A 229 -11.51 -16.35 -8.86
CA LYS A 229 -12.53 -17.08 -9.65
C LYS A 229 -12.22 -18.59 -9.77
N ARG A 230 -11.00 -19.03 -9.45
CA ARG A 230 -10.57 -20.44 -9.55
C ARG A 230 -10.74 -21.20 -8.24
#